data_AF-A0A6P2FJY2-F1
#
_entry.id   AF-A0A6P2FJY2-F1
#
_cell.length_a   1.000
_cell.length_b   1.000
_cell.length_c   1.000
_cell.angle_alpha   90.00
_cell.angle_beta   90.00
_cell.angle_gamma   90.00
#
_symmetry.space_group_name_H-M   'P 1'
#
loop_
_entity.id
_entity.type
_entity.pdbx_description
1 polymer ?
#
loop_
_entity_poly.entity_id
_entity_poly.type
_entity_poly.pdbx_seq_one_letter_code
_entity_poly.pdbx_strand_id
1 'polypeptide(L)'
;MLKNAIDWASRPGFASPLKGKPALVITASPGALGGVRAQAQIRDALAATLARPLSRPHVAVPLIATRFQDGRLVDTTTLEMLQAAIGDLLTEIGQLAAARG
;
A
#
# COMPACT_ATOMS: atom_id res chain seq x y z
N MET A 1 9.33 -12.03 4.34
CA MET A 1 10.31 -10.99 4.72
C MET A 1 9.66 -9.64 5.06
N LEU A 2 8.72 -9.12 4.27
CA LEU A 2 8.05 -7.83 4.55
C LEU A 2 7.46 -7.72 5.98
N LYS A 3 6.75 -8.75 6.44
CA LYS A 3 6.21 -8.78 7.82
C LYS A 3 7.29 -8.60 8.89
N ASN A 4 8.46 -9.23 8.71
CA ASN A 4 9.59 -9.07 9.63
C ASN A 4 10.12 -7.62 9.65
N ALA A 5 10.15 -6.94 8.51
CA ALA A 5 10.51 -5.52 8.46
C ALA A 5 9.49 -4.64 9.22
N ILE A 6 8.19 -4.94 9.08
CA ILE A 6 7.13 -4.28 9.86
C ILE A 6 7.33 -4.55 11.36
N ASP A 7 7.70 -5.77 11.75
CA ASP A 7 7.94 -6.13 13.14
C ASP A 7 9.08 -5.32 13.76
N TRP A 8 10.19 -5.18 13.04
CA TRP A 8 11.30 -4.32 13.47
C TRP A 8 10.88 -2.86 13.58
N ALA A 9 10.20 -2.33 12.56
CA ALA A 9 9.75 -0.95 12.53
C ALA A 9 8.60 -0.65 13.50
N SER A 10 7.93 -1.68 14.05
CA SER A 10 6.84 -1.52 15.02
C SER A 10 7.32 -1.16 16.44
N ARG A 11 8.63 -1.12 16.66
CA ARG A 11 9.25 -0.89 17.98
C ARG A 11 9.85 0.53 18.09
N PRO A 12 9.86 1.13 19.30
CA PRO A 12 9.14 0.69 20.50
C PRO A 12 7.62 0.77 20.31
N GLY A 13 6.87 -0.13 20.96
CA GLY A 13 5.42 -0.22 20.80
C GLY A 13 4.73 1.10 21.15
N PHE A 14 3.67 1.47 20.41
CA PHE A 14 2.90 2.71 20.57
C PHE A 14 3.66 4.03 20.38
N ALA A 15 4.96 3.98 20.09
CA ALA A 15 5.84 5.13 19.82
C ALA A 15 6.79 4.83 18.65
N SER A 16 6.39 3.94 17.75
CA SER A 16 7.18 3.50 16.60
C SER A 16 7.19 4.57 15.50
N PRO A 17 8.16 4.53 14.56
CA PRO A 17 8.18 5.41 13.40
C PRO A 17 6.97 5.26 12.47
N LEU A 18 6.23 4.15 12.58
CA LEU A 18 5.03 3.87 11.78
C LEU A 18 3.78 4.55 12.34
N LYS A 19 3.78 4.97 13.61
CA LYS A 19 2.61 5.58 14.25
C LYS A 19 2.13 6.82 13.49
N GLY A 20 0.85 6.80 13.12
CA GLY A 20 0.17 7.87 12.42
C GLY A 20 0.64 8.09 10.98
N LYS A 21 1.51 7.23 10.43
CA LYS A 21 1.97 7.35 9.04
C LYS A 21 0.90 6.82 8.08
N PRO A 22 0.47 7.60 7.08
CA PRO A 22 -0.39 7.10 6.02
C PRO A 22 0.35 6.05 5.19
N ALA A 23 -0.34 4.97 4.80
CA ALA A 23 0.26 3.86 4.07
C ALA A 23 -0.67 3.35 2.96
N LEU A 24 -0.13 3.25 1.76
CA LEU A 24 -0.79 2.59 0.62
C LEU A 24 -0.18 1.20 0.43
N VAL A 25 -1.03 0.18 0.37
CA VAL A 25 -0.61 -1.19 0.09
C VAL A 25 -1.11 -1.57 -1.30
N ILE A 26 -0.17 -1.85 -2.20
CA ILE A 26 -0.43 -2.36 -3.55
C ILE A 26 0.11 -3.78 -3.64
N THR A 27 -0.66 -4.68 -4.22
CA THR A 27 -0.18 -6.04 -4.54
C THR A 27 -0.35 -6.33 -6.02
N ALA A 28 0.54 -7.17 -6.53
CA ALA A 28 0.45 -7.67 -7.89
C ALA A 28 0.83 -9.15 -7.90
N SER A 29 0.15 -9.94 -8.72
CA SER A 29 0.43 -11.37 -8.85
C SER A 29 0.16 -11.84 -10.26
N PRO A 30 0.91 -12.85 -10.78
CA PRO A 30 0.54 -13.55 -12.00
C PRO A 30 -0.80 -14.29 -11.87
N GLY A 31 -1.28 -14.58 -10.65
CA GLY A 31 -2.56 -15.22 -10.40
C GLY A 31 -3.76 -14.28 -10.53
N ALA A 32 -4.95 -14.86 -10.67
CA ALA A 32 -6.21 -14.15 -10.95
C ALA A 32 -6.68 -13.19 -9.85
N LEU A 33 -6.18 -13.34 -8.61
CA LEU A 33 -6.61 -12.52 -7.47
C LEU A 33 -5.67 -11.36 -7.13
N GLY A 34 -4.57 -11.19 -7.88
CA GLY A 34 -3.67 -10.04 -7.72
C GLY A 34 -3.03 -9.87 -6.34
N GLY A 35 -3.01 -10.93 -5.51
CA GLY A 35 -2.43 -10.89 -4.17
C GLY A 35 -3.33 -10.31 -3.06
N VAL A 36 -4.64 -10.14 -3.30
CA VAL A 36 -5.57 -9.48 -2.36
C VAL A 36 -5.56 -10.06 -0.93
N ARG A 37 -5.31 -11.37 -0.78
CA ARG A 37 -5.20 -12.02 0.55
C ARG A 37 -3.97 -11.54 1.34
N ALA A 38 -2.82 -11.43 0.67
CA ALA A 38 -1.62 -10.88 1.28
C ALA A 38 -1.79 -9.39 1.57
N GLN A 39 -2.48 -8.66 0.68
CA GLN A 39 -2.80 -7.25 0.88
C GLN A 39 -3.59 -7.03 2.18
N ALA A 40 -4.64 -7.83 2.42
CA ALA A 40 -5.43 -7.74 3.65
C ALA A 40 -4.57 -7.93 4.90
N GLN A 41 -3.76 -9.00 4.94
CA GLN A 41 -2.88 -9.28 6.09
C GLN A 41 -1.83 -8.19 6.33
N ILE A 42 -1.26 -7.60 5.28
CA ILE A 42 -0.29 -6.50 5.42
C ILE A 42 -0.96 -5.22 5.90
N ARG A 43 -2.18 -4.94 5.45
CA ARG A 43 -2.98 -3.81 5.97
C ARG A 43 -3.27 -3.97 7.45
N ASP A 44 -3.68 -5.16 7.89
CA ASP A 44 -3.91 -5.46 9.31
C ASP A 44 -2.63 -5.32 10.13
N ALA A 45 -1.51 -5.84 9.63
CA ALA A 45 -0.21 -5.72 10.29
C ALA A 45 0.22 -4.26 10.44
N LEU A 46 0.03 -3.41 9.41
CA LEU A 46 0.31 -1.98 9.49
C LEU A 46 -0.62 -1.27 10.49
N ALA A 47 -1.92 -1.56 10.45
CA ALA A 47 -2.89 -0.98 11.37
C ALA A 47 -2.55 -1.31 12.84
N ALA A 48 -2.10 -2.54 13.12
CA ALA A 48 -1.65 -2.95 14.44
C ALA A 48 -0.45 -2.14 14.97
N THR A 49 0.32 -1.49 14.09
CA THR A 49 1.42 -0.58 14.47
C THR A 49 0.99 0.88 14.67
N LEU A 50 -0.31 1.17 14.66
CA LEU A 50 -0.90 2.51 14.63
C LEU A 50 -0.57 3.32 13.37
N ALA A 51 -0.10 2.68 12.30
CA ALA A 51 -0.08 3.29 10.98
C ALA A 51 -1.51 3.53 10.49
N ARG A 52 -1.65 4.30 9.41
CA ARG A 52 -2.94 4.63 8.78
C ARG A 52 -3.01 4.05 7.37
N PRO A 53 -3.28 2.75 7.20
CA PRO A 53 -3.57 2.20 5.87
C PRO A 53 -4.75 2.94 5.23
N LEU A 54 -4.62 3.37 3.98
CA LEU A 54 -5.65 4.18 3.32
C LEU A 54 -6.98 3.43 3.19
N SER A 55 -8.08 4.10 3.54
CA SER A 55 -9.45 3.64 3.30
C SER A 55 -9.88 3.94 1.87
N ARG A 56 -9.56 3.02 0.95
CA ARG A 56 -9.90 3.12 -0.47
C ARG A 56 -10.11 1.71 -1.08
N PRO A 57 -10.67 1.60 -2.30
CA PRO A 57 -10.71 0.32 -3.02
C PRO A 57 -9.33 -0.34 -3.11
N HIS A 58 -9.28 -1.64 -2.87
CA HIS A 58 -8.02 -2.39 -2.85
C HIS A 58 -7.33 -2.37 -4.22
N VAL A 59 -6.03 -2.06 -4.23
CA VAL A 59 -5.19 -2.12 -5.42
C VAL A 59 -4.49 -3.48 -5.48
N ALA A 60 -5.19 -4.46 -6.05
CA ALA A 60 -4.66 -5.80 -6.33
C ALA A 60 -4.63 -6.02 -7.84
N VAL A 61 -3.43 -6.12 -8.43
CA VAL A 61 -3.26 -6.26 -9.89
C VAL A 61 -3.14 -7.74 -10.26
N PRO A 62 -4.17 -8.34 -10.90
CA PRO A 62 -4.11 -9.72 -11.35
C PRO A 62 -3.34 -9.85 -12.67
N LEU A 63 -2.90 -11.07 -12.97
CA LEU A 63 -2.25 -11.41 -14.24
C LEU A 63 -1.09 -10.46 -14.60
N ILE A 64 -0.35 -9.96 -13.59
CA ILE A 64 0.62 -8.86 -13.78
C ILE A 64 1.67 -9.15 -14.86
N ALA A 65 2.03 -10.42 -15.06
CA ALA A 65 2.99 -10.84 -16.06
C ALA A 65 2.61 -10.45 -17.50
N THR A 66 1.32 -10.31 -17.81
CA THR A 66 0.84 -9.92 -19.15
C THR A 66 0.84 -8.41 -19.38
N ARG A 67 1.15 -7.62 -18.34
CA ARG A 67 1.08 -6.15 -18.36
C ARG A 67 2.44 -5.49 -18.60
N PHE A 68 3.50 -6.30 -18.71
CA PHE A 68 4.87 -5.85 -18.88
C PHE A 68 5.39 -6.09 -20.30
N GLN A 69 6.18 -5.15 -20.80
CA GLN A 69 6.96 -5.26 -22.03
C GLN A 69 8.36 -4.72 -21.75
N ASP A 70 9.40 -5.50 -22.09
CA ASP A 70 10.81 -5.13 -21.88
C ASP A 70 11.13 -4.63 -20.46
N GLY A 71 10.56 -5.30 -19.46
CA GLY A 71 10.74 -4.96 -18.04
C GLY A 71 10.01 -3.70 -17.57
N ARG A 72 9.16 -3.09 -18.42
CA ARG A 72 8.33 -1.94 -18.08
C ARG A 72 6.86 -2.30 -18.05
N LEU A 73 6.13 -1.75 -17.08
CA LEU A 73 4.68 -1.82 -17.04
C LEU A 73 4.12 -0.89 -18.13
N VAL A 74 3.42 -1.45 -19.11
CA VAL A 74 2.90 -0.70 -20.28
C VAL A 74 1.38 -0.63 -20.34
N ASP A 75 0.69 -1.42 -19.52
CA ASP A 75 -0.77 -1.41 -19.47
C ASP A 75 -1.31 -0.12 -18.85
N THR A 76 -1.96 0.68 -19.68
CA THR A 76 -2.47 2.01 -19.33
C THR A 76 -3.50 1.96 -18.21
N THR A 77 -4.43 1.00 -18.24
CA THR A 77 -5.44 0.81 -17.20
C THR A 77 -4.81 0.57 -15.82
N THR A 78 -3.76 -0.25 -15.75
CA THR A 78 -3.02 -0.48 -14.51
C THR A 78 -2.29 0.80 -14.08
N LEU A 79 -1.64 1.50 -15.01
CA LEU A 79 -0.95 2.76 -14.70
C LEU A 79 -1.90 3.83 -14.14
N GLU A 80 -3.08 4.01 -14.74
CA GLU A 80 -4.11 4.94 -14.28
C GLU A 80 -4.61 4.57 -12.88
N MET A 81 -4.88 3.29 -12.63
CA MET A 81 -5.27 2.81 -11.31
C MET A 81 -4.20 3.07 -10.24
N LEU A 82 -2.93 2.83 -10.57
CA LEU A 82 -1.79 3.10 -9.67
C LEU A 82 -1.64 4.60 -9.42
N GLN A 83 -1.79 5.43 -10.46
CA GLN A 83 -1.68 6.87 -10.34
C GLN A 83 -2.79 7.47 -9.48
N ALA A 84 -4.04 7.01 -9.64
CA ALA A 84 -5.14 7.37 -8.75
C ALA A 84 -4.86 6.94 -7.30
N ALA A 85 -4.29 5.75 -7.09
CA ALA A 85 -3.93 5.27 -5.75
C ALA A 85 -2.88 6.13 -5.05
N ILE A 86 -1.85 6.53 -5.80
CA ILE A 86 -0.80 7.41 -5.30
C ILE A 86 -1.37 8.81 -5.05
N GLY A 87 -2.25 9.31 -5.91
CA GLY A 87 -2.96 10.58 -5.72
C GLY A 87 -3.76 10.63 -4.41
N ASP A 88 -4.47 9.56 -4.08
CA ASP A 88 -5.19 9.44 -2.80
C ASP A 88 -4.24 9.42 -1.60
N LEU A 89 -3.08 8.76 -1.71
CA LEU A 89 -2.06 8.79 -0.66
C LEU A 89 -1.51 10.20 -0.43
N LEU A 90 -1.20 10.92 -1.50
CA LEU A 90 -0.72 12.30 -1.42
C LEU A 90 -1.77 13.22 -0.80
N THR A 91 -3.04 13.02 -1.14
CA THR A 91 -4.17 13.76 -0.56
C THR A 91 -4.27 13.52 0.94
N GLU A 92 -4.23 12.27 1.40
CA GLU A 92 -4.22 11.92 2.83
C GLU A 92 -3.01 12.54 3.55
N ILE A 93 -1.81 12.47 2.96
CA ILE A 93 -0.61 13.10 3.52
C ILE A 93 -0.82 14.61 3.69
N GLY A 94 -1.37 15.28 2.67
CA GLY A 94 -1.67 16.71 2.71
C GLY A 94 -2.69 17.08 3.78
N GLN A 95 -3.76 16.31 3.91
CA GLN A 95 -4.78 16.51 4.95
C GLN A 95 -4.20 16.34 6.36
N LEU A 96 -3.38 15.30 6.58
CA LEU A 96 -2.73 15.07 7.86
C LEU A 96 -1.69 16.14 8.20
N ALA A 97 -1.01 16.71 7.19
CA ALA A 97 -0.11 17.84 7.39
C ALA A 97 -0.88 19.11 7.79
N ALA A 98 -1.99 19.40 7.11
CA ALA A 98 -2.84 20.54 7.41
C ALA A 98 -3.48 20.46 8.81
N ALA A 99 -3.87 19.26 9.27
CA ALA A 99 -4.45 19.06 10.59
C ALA A 99 -3.44 19.17 11.77
N ARG A 100 -2.15 19.30 11.48
CA ARG A 100 -1.08 19.44 12.49
C ARG A 100 -0.59 20.89 12.66
N GLY A 101 -0.89 21.76 11.71
CA GLY A 101 -0.61 23.21 11.78
C GLY A 101 -1.77 23.95 12.40
#